data_AF-A0A2U1TE51-F1
#
_entry.id   AF-A0A2U1TE51-F1
#
_cell.length_a   1.000
_cell.length_b   1.000
_cell.length_c   1.000
_cell.angle_alpha   90.00
_cell.angle_beta   90.00
_cell.angle_gamma   90.00
#
_symmetry.space_group_name_H-M   'P 1'
#
loop_
_entity.id
_entity.type
_entity.pdbx_description
1 polymer ?
#
loop_
_entity_poly.entity_id
_entity_poly.type
_entity_poly.pdbx_seq_one_letter_code
_entity_poly.pdbx_strand_id
1 'polypeptide(L)'
;MSSSTEPEPESSRTERLRAELVATVNAAPYAKRSKRPRTIIAAIAAFALAGAATGGTITSTALAAPDEPVTVNVRDIAADFTLRHINLIDTPFVVSSHGRTIIELGKAPEGATSIALNLDCIEPGVFTVGFNSRNVTAMECDSGGAGNNSYLLEVDSPNDQTLTVDTKPSTQYTVWASWANEDAIPEKSSAQAAELADGRVTQDEYNAAFDRYDSCMAKTGMALIGIDRSGTVIKYSTVSEAVYSAARQCYEGEFKDVDVEWQVSNQDSP
;
A
#
# COMPACT_ATOMS: atom_id res chain seq x y z
N MET A 1 47.01 -39.26 2.32
CA MET A 1 46.15 -38.31 3.06
C MET A 1 45.73 -37.24 2.07
N SER A 2 44.58 -37.42 1.41
CA SER A 2 43.95 -36.36 0.62
C SER A 2 42.70 -35.94 1.38
N SER A 3 42.71 -34.72 1.90
CA SER A 3 41.57 -34.10 2.57
C SER A 3 40.74 -33.43 1.49
N SER A 4 39.56 -33.99 1.20
CA SER A 4 38.55 -33.33 0.38
C SER A 4 37.89 -32.24 1.20
N THR A 5 38.07 -30.98 0.81
CA THR A 5 37.23 -29.88 1.29
C THR A 5 35.93 -29.94 0.50
N GLU A 6 34.88 -30.43 1.14
CA GLU A 6 33.52 -30.44 0.60
C GLU A 6 32.99 -28.99 0.54
N PRO A 7 32.46 -28.52 -0.60
CA PRO A 7 31.89 -27.18 -0.68
C PRO A 7 30.59 -27.13 0.12
N GLU A 8 30.49 -26.17 1.05
CA GLU A 8 29.26 -25.90 1.81
C GLU A 8 28.06 -25.69 0.85
N PRO A 9 26.89 -26.29 1.13
CA PRO A 9 25.71 -26.13 0.29
C PRO A 9 25.23 -24.67 0.33
N GLU A 10 24.99 -24.08 -0.85
CA GLU A 10 24.57 -22.68 -1.04
C GLU A 10 23.32 -22.24 -0.21
N SER A 11 22.55 -23.21 0.30
CA SER A 11 21.41 -23.02 1.19
C SER A 11 21.78 -22.29 2.49
N SER A 12 22.90 -22.65 3.13
CA SER A 12 23.26 -22.09 4.46
C SER A 12 23.67 -20.62 4.37
N ARG A 13 24.36 -20.25 3.27
CA ARG A 13 24.78 -18.86 3.01
C ARG A 13 23.58 -17.97 2.71
N THR A 14 22.62 -18.49 1.95
CA THR A 14 21.40 -17.76 1.57
C THR A 14 20.49 -17.53 2.79
N GLU A 15 20.35 -18.51 3.67
CA GLU A 15 19.60 -18.37 4.92
C GLU A 15 20.22 -17.34 5.87
N ARG A 16 21.56 -17.35 6.00
CA ARG A 16 22.27 -16.35 6.81
C ARG A 16 22.11 -14.94 6.26
N LEU A 17 22.22 -14.76 4.95
CA LEU A 17 22.02 -13.47 4.29
C LEU A 17 20.58 -12.97 4.46
N ARG A 18 19.59 -13.87 4.41
CA ARG A 18 18.18 -13.54 4.67
C ARG A 18 17.95 -13.12 6.12
N ALA A 19 18.49 -13.86 7.09
CA ALA A 19 18.36 -13.53 8.50
C ALA A 19 18.98 -12.16 8.83
N GLU A 20 20.11 -11.84 8.20
CA GLU A 20 20.80 -10.55 8.38
C GLU A 20 20.02 -9.39 7.75
N LEU A 21 19.36 -9.61 6.60
CA LEU A 21 18.49 -8.62 5.97
C LEU A 21 17.26 -8.30 6.83
N VAL A 22 16.56 -9.32 7.31
CA VAL A 22 15.37 -9.18 8.17
C VAL A 22 15.73 -8.50 9.50
N ALA A 23 16.87 -8.87 10.10
CA ALA A 23 17.36 -8.23 11.32
C ALA A 23 17.67 -6.74 11.09
N THR A 24 18.23 -6.37 9.92
CA THR A 24 18.54 -4.98 9.58
C THR A 24 17.28 -4.14 9.36
N VAL A 25 16.26 -4.71 8.72
CA VAL A 25 14.96 -4.05 8.50
C VAL A 25 14.24 -3.81 9.83
N ASN A 26 14.20 -4.82 10.70
CA ASN A 26 13.53 -4.73 12.01
C ASN A 26 14.30 -3.87 13.03
N ALA A 27 15.62 -3.73 12.87
CA ALA A 27 16.45 -2.91 13.77
C ALA A 27 16.49 -1.43 13.39
N ALA A 28 15.91 -1.01 12.26
CA ALA A 28 15.89 0.39 11.85
C ALA A 28 14.99 1.21 12.80
N PRO A 29 15.56 2.04 13.70
CA PRO A 29 14.76 2.83 14.61
C PRO A 29 14.08 3.95 13.82
N TYR A 30 12.81 4.20 14.13
CA TYR A 30 12.09 5.37 13.66
C TYR A 30 12.74 6.64 14.24
N ALA A 31 13.73 7.19 13.54
CA ALA A 31 14.40 8.40 13.96
C ALA A 31 13.60 9.61 13.48
N LYS A 32 12.95 10.31 14.44
CA LYS A 32 12.36 11.65 14.26
C LYS A 32 13.33 12.55 13.49
N ARG A 33 12.93 12.93 12.28
CA ARG A 33 13.73 13.72 11.33
C ARG A 33 13.93 15.15 11.85
N SER A 34 15.07 15.44 12.48
CA SER A 34 15.48 16.82 12.76
C SER A 34 16.11 17.43 11.50
N LYS A 35 15.70 18.65 11.15
CA LYS A 35 16.18 19.37 9.97
C LYS A 35 17.61 19.88 10.20
N ARG A 36 18.55 19.47 9.35
CA ARG A 36 19.56 20.35 8.72
C ARG A 36 20.36 19.64 7.63
N PRO A 37 20.77 20.33 6.55
CA PRO A 37 21.49 19.72 5.45
C PRO A 37 23.00 19.80 5.67
N ARG A 38 23.72 18.73 5.33
CA ARG A 38 25.08 18.79 4.76
C ARG A 38 25.49 17.41 4.23
N THR A 39 26.00 17.48 3.01
CA THR A 39 26.61 16.48 2.15
C THR A 39 27.48 15.45 2.89
N ILE A 40 27.20 14.16 2.68
CA ILE A 40 28.21 13.09 2.64
C ILE A 40 27.84 12.13 1.51
N ILE A 41 28.78 11.98 0.59
CA ILE A 41 28.81 11.01 -0.51
C ILE A 41 29.20 9.63 0.04
N ALA A 42 28.61 8.61 -0.58
CA ALA A 42 28.98 7.19 -0.62
C ALA A 42 28.67 6.32 0.62
N ALA A 43 27.80 5.33 0.40
CA ALA A 43 28.27 3.95 0.30
C ALA A 43 27.25 3.02 -0.39
N ILE A 44 27.66 2.54 -1.56
CA ILE A 44 27.63 1.12 -1.99
C ILE A 44 26.28 0.50 -2.39
N ALA A 45 26.26 0.15 -3.67
CA ALA A 45 25.30 -0.67 -4.37
C ALA A 45 25.27 -2.13 -3.90
N ALA A 46 24.07 -2.62 -3.63
CA ALA A 46 23.57 -4.00 -3.76
C ALA A 46 22.08 -3.86 -3.37
N PHE A 47 21.08 -4.01 -4.25
CA PHE A 47 20.76 -5.17 -5.07
C PHE A 47 20.04 -4.71 -6.35
N ALA A 48 20.58 -5.09 -7.50
CA ALA A 48 19.90 -4.99 -8.80
C ALA A 48 19.79 -6.38 -9.46
N LEU A 49 19.51 -7.41 -8.66
CA LEU A 49 19.26 -8.76 -9.15
C LEU A 49 18.09 -9.36 -8.37
N ALA A 50 16.89 -9.28 -8.94
CA ALA A 50 15.74 -10.05 -8.50
C ALA A 50 15.09 -10.73 -9.71
N GLY A 51 15.85 -11.61 -10.36
CA GLY A 51 15.32 -12.71 -11.17
C GLY A 51 15.14 -13.97 -10.33
N ALA A 52 14.53 -13.84 -9.14
CA ALA A 52 14.24 -14.97 -8.28
C ALA A 52 12.76 -14.90 -7.88
N ALA A 53 11.92 -15.58 -8.66
CA ALA A 53 10.54 -15.83 -8.31
C ALA A 53 10.50 -16.60 -6.99
N THR A 54 10.15 -15.92 -5.91
CA THR A 54 9.69 -16.60 -4.69
C THR A 54 8.24 -17.01 -4.94
N GLY A 55 8.03 -18.24 -5.41
CA GLY A 55 6.74 -18.93 -5.35
C GLY A 55 5.77 -18.82 -6.55
N GLY A 56 6.03 -17.97 -7.55
CA GLY A 56 5.17 -17.80 -8.73
C GLY A 56 5.80 -18.26 -10.04
N THR A 57 5.03 -18.89 -10.93
CA THR A 57 5.45 -19.14 -12.32
C THR A 57 4.99 -17.97 -13.21
N ILE A 58 5.90 -17.39 -13.98
CA ILE A 58 5.55 -16.36 -14.97
C ILE A 58 5.38 -17.05 -16.31
N THR A 59 4.19 -16.95 -16.90
CA THR A 59 3.96 -17.42 -18.26
C THR A 59 3.88 -16.20 -19.17
N SER A 60 4.95 -15.91 -19.89
CA SER A 60 4.99 -14.85 -20.91
C SER A 60 5.04 -15.48 -22.30
N THR A 61 4.21 -14.98 -23.22
CA THR A 61 4.34 -15.27 -24.65
C THR A 61 5.03 -14.10 -25.32
N ALA A 62 6.37 -13.99 -25.21
CA ALA A 62 7.13 -13.00 -25.97
C ALA A 62 8.60 -13.41 -26.24
N LEU A 63 9.06 -13.07 -27.45
CA LEU A 63 10.44 -13.20 -27.91
C LEU A 63 11.36 -12.25 -27.14
N ALA A 64 12.53 -12.74 -26.72
CA ALA A 64 13.52 -12.00 -25.93
C ALA A 64 13.91 -10.65 -26.56
N ALA A 65 13.77 -9.57 -25.78
CA ALA A 65 14.34 -8.24 -26.04
C ALA A 65 15.33 -7.89 -24.89
N PRO A 66 16.26 -6.94 -25.08
CA PRO A 66 17.44 -6.79 -24.24
C PRO A 66 17.12 -6.32 -22.81
N ASP A 67 17.81 -6.94 -21.85
CA ASP A 67 17.84 -6.60 -20.42
C ASP A 67 18.54 -5.25 -20.17
N GLU A 68 17.78 -4.16 -20.04
CA GLU A 68 18.21 -3.07 -19.15
C GLU A 68 17.38 -3.13 -17.87
N PRO A 69 18.01 -3.34 -16.69
CA PRO A 69 17.28 -3.47 -15.43
C PRO A 69 16.69 -2.13 -15.04
N VAL A 70 15.37 -2.00 -15.18
CA VAL A 70 14.61 -0.89 -14.60
C VAL A 70 14.66 -1.06 -13.08
N THR A 71 15.19 -0.05 -12.39
CA THR A 71 15.33 -0.07 -10.93
C THR A 71 14.06 0.48 -10.28
N VAL A 72 13.17 -0.43 -9.88
CA VAL A 72 12.04 -0.07 -9.01
C VAL A 72 12.56 0.16 -7.59
N ASN A 73 12.26 1.32 -7.00
CA ASN A 73 12.56 1.55 -5.60
C ASN A 73 11.51 0.87 -4.70
N VAL A 74 11.69 -0.44 -4.50
CA VAL A 74 10.85 -1.31 -3.66
C VAL A 74 10.61 -0.70 -2.27
N ARG A 75 11.59 0.02 -1.70
CA ARG A 75 11.48 0.63 -0.38
C ARG A 75 10.49 1.78 -0.36
N ASP A 76 10.48 2.60 -1.40
CA ASP A 76 9.56 3.75 -1.49
C ASP A 76 8.13 3.26 -1.72
N ILE A 77 7.94 2.20 -2.51
CA ILE A 77 6.63 1.57 -2.71
C ILE A 77 6.13 0.93 -1.42
N ALA A 78 6.97 0.16 -0.73
CA ALA A 78 6.60 -0.45 0.55
C ALA A 78 6.28 0.61 1.62
N ALA A 79 7.00 1.74 1.62
CA ALA A 79 6.72 2.86 2.50
C ALA A 79 5.36 3.53 2.20
N ASP A 80 4.99 3.70 0.92
CA ASP A 80 3.67 4.21 0.52
C ASP A 80 2.54 3.33 1.09
N PHE A 81 2.64 2.00 0.96
CA PHE A 81 1.64 1.09 1.53
C PHE A 81 1.65 1.08 3.06
N THR A 82 2.82 1.14 3.69
CA THR A 82 2.92 1.18 5.17
C THR A 82 2.28 2.45 5.74
N LEU A 83 2.44 3.60 5.08
CA LEU A 83 1.75 4.84 5.47
C LEU A 83 0.22 4.70 5.40
N ARG A 84 -0.28 3.77 4.59
CA ARG A 84 -1.70 3.45 4.48
C ARG A 84 -2.18 2.41 5.50
N HIS A 85 -1.40 2.09 6.54
CA HIS A 85 -1.70 1.01 7.51
C HIS A 85 -1.98 -0.33 6.82
N ILE A 86 -1.33 -0.56 5.68
CA ILE A 86 -1.36 -1.83 4.97
C ILE A 86 -0.14 -2.60 5.43
N ASN A 87 -0.35 -3.71 6.15
CA ASN A 87 0.74 -4.57 6.57
C ASN A 87 1.09 -5.49 5.41
N LEU A 88 2.30 -5.35 4.89
CA LEU A 88 2.83 -6.23 3.85
C LEU A 88 3.22 -7.57 4.46
N ILE A 89 2.77 -8.65 3.82
CA ILE A 89 3.00 -10.02 4.22
C ILE A 89 3.91 -10.67 3.18
N ASP A 90 4.89 -11.43 3.66
CA ASP A 90 5.88 -12.13 2.85
C ASP A 90 6.75 -11.19 1.97
N THR A 91 7.42 -11.79 0.98
CA THR A 91 8.29 -11.08 0.03
C THR A 91 7.45 -10.61 -1.16
N PRO A 92 7.58 -9.34 -1.58
CA PRO A 92 6.87 -8.85 -2.74
C PRO A 92 7.38 -9.48 -4.04
N PHE A 93 6.46 -9.68 -4.96
CA PHE A 93 6.71 -9.98 -6.36
C PHE A 93 7.16 -8.71 -7.09
N VAL A 94 8.27 -8.78 -7.82
CA VAL A 94 8.74 -7.70 -8.71
C VAL A 94 8.96 -8.28 -10.10
N VAL A 95 8.21 -7.79 -11.08
CA VAL A 95 8.19 -8.35 -12.44
C VAL A 95 8.28 -7.22 -13.46
N SER A 96 9.40 -7.14 -14.18
CA SER A 96 9.51 -6.29 -15.37
C SER A 96 9.10 -7.09 -16.60
N SER A 97 8.17 -6.55 -17.40
CA SER A 97 7.63 -7.25 -18.56
C SER A 97 7.14 -6.27 -19.63
N HIS A 98 6.54 -6.82 -20.68
CA HIS A 98 5.89 -6.07 -21.75
C HIS A 98 4.66 -6.83 -22.26
N GLY A 99 3.74 -6.12 -22.92
CA GLY A 99 2.52 -6.73 -23.45
C GLY A 99 1.70 -7.44 -22.38
N ARG A 100 1.00 -8.51 -22.77
CA ARG A 100 0.19 -9.29 -21.83
C ARG A 100 1.06 -10.21 -20.97
N THR A 101 0.98 -10.05 -19.65
CA THR A 101 1.68 -10.90 -18.66
C THR A 101 0.69 -11.46 -17.65
N ILE A 102 0.88 -12.73 -17.30
CA ILE A 102 0.18 -13.40 -16.20
C ILE A 102 1.21 -13.73 -15.13
N ILE A 103 0.93 -13.28 -13.91
CA ILE A 103 1.73 -13.49 -12.71
C ILE A 103 0.93 -14.40 -11.79
N GLU A 104 1.41 -15.62 -11.61
CA GLU A 104 0.85 -16.58 -10.65
C GLU A 104 1.31 -16.21 -9.24
N LEU A 105 0.41 -15.71 -8.41
CA LEU A 105 0.72 -15.29 -7.03
C LEU A 105 0.67 -16.46 -6.05
N GLY A 106 0.01 -17.56 -6.43
CA GLY A 106 -0.24 -18.71 -5.57
C GLY A 106 -1.32 -18.45 -4.52
N LYS A 107 -1.38 -19.30 -3.49
CA LYS A 107 -2.34 -19.16 -2.39
C LYS A 107 -1.98 -17.99 -1.49
N ALA A 108 -3.01 -17.34 -0.95
CA ALA A 108 -2.84 -16.33 0.08
C ALA A 108 -2.17 -16.95 1.32
N PRO A 109 -1.09 -16.32 1.85
CA PRO A 109 -0.51 -16.72 3.12
C PRO A 109 -1.47 -16.41 4.28
N GLU A 110 -1.21 -17.00 5.44
CA GLU A 110 -2.04 -16.79 6.62
C GLU A 110 -2.11 -15.30 6.99
N GLY A 111 -3.34 -14.81 7.21
CA GLY A 111 -3.60 -13.42 7.57
C GLY A 111 -3.60 -12.43 6.41
N ALA A 112 -3.33 -12.85 5.16
CA ALA A 112 -3.49 -12.01 3.99
C ALA A 112 -4.96 -11.89 3.57
N THR A 113 -5.42 -10.67 3.40
CA THR A 113 -6.79 -10.33 2.95
C THR A 113 -6.79 -9.54 1.64
N SER A 114 -5.63 -9.09 1.19
CA SER A 114 -5.48 -8.27 0.00
C SER A 114 -4.14 -8.45 -0.71
N ILE A 115 -4.05 -7.94 -1.93
CA ILE A 115 -2.80 -7.71 -2.68
C ILE A 115 -2.57 -6.20 -2.79
N ALA A 116 -1.48 -5.72 -2.23
CA ALA A 116 -0.95 -4.39 -2.52
C ALA A 116 -0.24 -4.45 -3.87
N LEU A 117 -0.72 -3.69 -4.86
CA LEU A 117 -0.22 -3.69 -6.24
C LEU A 117 0.29 -2.30 -6.60
N ASN A 118 1.44 -2.23 -7.24
CA ASN A 118 1.94 -1.02 -7.88
C ASN A 118 2.36 -1.35 -9.32
N LEU A 119 1.89 -0.55 -10.27
CA LEU A 119 2.30 -0.64 -11.67
C LEU A 119 3.09 0.62 -12.04
N ASP A 120 4.35 0.40 -12.44
CA ASP A 120 5.22 1.45 -12.98
C ASP A 120 5.28 1.34 -14.51
N CYS A 121 4.79 2.38 -15.17
CA CYS A 121 4.76 2.48 -16.62
C CYS A 121 6.11 2.98 -17.15
N ILE A 122 6.87 2.12 -17.82
CA ILE A 122 8.12 2.51 -18.47
C ILE A 122 7.81 3.26 -19.77
N GLU A 123 6.81 2.78 -20.52
CA GLU A 123 6.36 3.40 -21.76
C GLU A 123 4.91 3.88 -21.65
N PRO A 124 4.54 4.95 -22.40
CA PRO A 124 3.17 5.41 -22.43
C PRO A 124 2.25 4.39 -23.11
N GLY A 125 1.04 4.27 -22.59
CA GLY A 125 0.09 3.27 -23.07
C GLY A 125 -1.12 3.12 -22.17
N VAL A 126 -2.06 2.30 -22.61
CA VAL A 126 -3.23 1.91 -21.82
C VAL A 126 -2.97 0.52 -21.26
N PHE A 127 -3.07 0.37 -19.95
CA PHE A 127 -2.85 -0.86 -19.22
C PHE A 127 -4.15 -1.29 -18.57
N THR A 128 -4.53 -2.54 -18.79
CA THR A 128 -5.64 -3.18 -18.07
C THR A 128 -5.07 -4.14 -17.05
N VAL A 129 -5.45 -3.98 -15.79
CA VAL A 129 -5.08 -4.89 -14.71
C VAL A 129 -6.26 -5.78 -14.39
N GLY A 130 -6.01 -7.08 -14.36
CA GLY A 130 -6.98 -8.10 -13.95
C GLY A 130 -6.50 -8.90 -12.74
N PHE A 131 -7.44 -9.31 -11.90
CA PHE A 131 -7.22 -10.16 -10.74
C PHE A 131 -8.20 -11.33 -10.76
N ASN A 132 -7.71 -12.57 -10.73
CA ASN A 132 -8.52 -13.79 -10.88
C ASN A 132 -9.46 -13.75 -12.09
N SER A 133 -8.94 -13.36 -13.26
CA SER A 133 -9.70 -13.20 -14.51
C SER A 133 -10.78 -12.11 -14.52
N ARG A 134 -10.90 -11.29 -13.47
CA ARG A 134 -11.74 -10.08 -13.46
C ARG A 134 -10.90 -8.86 -13.80
N ASN A 135 -11.37 -8.02 -14.71
CA ASN A 135 -10.75 -6.70 -14.90
C ASN A 135 -11.05 -5.83 -13.68
N VAL A 136 -9.99 -5.34 -13.05
CA VAL A 136 -10.09 -4.47 -11.87
C VAL A 136 -10.07 -3.01 -12.28
N THR A 137 -9.14 -2.65 -13.18
CA THR A 137 -8.93 -1.27 -13.58
C THR A 137 -8.31 -1.17 -14.96
N ALA A 138 -8.52 -0.02 -15.60
CA ALA A 138 -7.79 0.40 -16.79
C ALA A 138 -7.15 1.76 -16.49
N MET A 139 -5.88 1.92 -16.84
CA MET A 139 -5.14 3.15 -16.62
C MET A 139 -4.43 3.58 -17.91
N GLU A 140 -4.33 4.88 -18.08
CA GLU A 140 -3.59 5.50 -19.18
C GLU A 140 -2.33 6.15 -18.59
N CYS A 141 -1.18 5.79 -19.15
CA CYS A 141 0.11 6.35 -18.80
C CYS A 141 0.57 7.25 -19.95
N ASP A 142 0.72 8.55 -19.66
CA ASP A 142 1.23 9.53 -20.59
C ASP A 142 2.75 9.70 -20.46
N SER A 143 3.39 10.30 -21.46
CA SER A 143 4.84 10.55 -21.50
C SER A 143 5.35 11.59 -20.48
N GLY A 144 4.54 11.94 -19.47
CA GLY A 144 4.76 13.05 -18.53
C GLY A 144 5.15 12.65 -17.11
N GLY A 145 5.22 11.36 -16.78
CA GLY A 145 5.75 10.90 -15.50
C GLY A 145 5.06 9.65 -14.99
N ALA A 146 5.82 8.87 -14.21
CA ALA A 146 5.34 7.70 -13.48
C ALA A 146 4.12 8.06 -12.63
N GLY A 147 2.93 7.76 -13.17
CA GLY A 147 1.73 7.68 -12.36
C GLY A 147 1.95 6.50 -11.43
N ASN A 148 2.29 6.78 -10.17
CA ASN A 148 2.46 5.75 -9.17
C ASN A 148 1.08 5.15 -8.87
N ASN A 149 0.72 4.11 -9.62
CA ASN A 149 -0.63 3.54 -9.60
C ASN A 149 -0.66 2.40 -8.57
N SER A 150 -0.80 2.80 -7.31
CA SER A 150 -0.93 1.88 -6.17
C SER A 150 -2.40 1.48 -5.95
N TYR A 151 -2.69 0.18 -5.96
CA TYR A 151 -4.00 -0.42 -5.72
C TYR A 151 -3.94 -1.40 -4.55
N LEU A 152 -5.09 -1.61 -3.92
CA LEU A 152 -5.32 -2.69 -2.98
C LEU A 152 -6.42 -3.59 -3.55
N LEU A 153 -6.10 -4.85 -3.81
CA LEU A 153 -7.01 -5.82 -4.42
C LEU A 153 -7.49 -6.79 -3.35
N GLU A 154 -8.80 -6.90 -3.14
CA GLU A 154 -9.36 -7.84 -2.16
C GLU A 154 -9.20 -9.29 -2.62
N VAL A 155 -8.81 -10.16 -1.67
CA VAL A 155 -8.71 -11.61 -1.87
C VAL A 155 -10.00 -12.25 -1.37
N ASP A 156 -10.84 -12.71 -2.30
CA ASP A 156 -12.17 -13.27 -2.02
C ASP A 156 -12.21 -14.81 -2.04
N SER A 157 -11.06 -15.45 -2.24
CA SER A 157 -10.95 -16.90 -2.39
C SER A 157 -9.63 -17.42 -1.82
N PRO A 158 -9.62 -18.59 -1.14
CA PRO A 158 -8.41 -19.22 -0.62
C PRO A 158 -7.60 -19.97 -1.69
N ASN A 159 -8.06 -19.99 -2.94
CA ASN A 159 -7.38 -20.68 -4.05
C ASN A 159 -6.17 -19.90 -4.55
N ASP A 160 -5.44 -20.47 -5.52
CA ASP A 160 -4.35 -19.77 -6.18
C ASP A 160 -4.87 -18.50 -6.87
N GLN A 161 -4.17 -17.39 -6.63
CA GLN A 161 -4.52 -16.09 -7.17
C GLN A 161 -3.65 -15.76 -8.38
N THR A 162 -4.23 -15.03 -9.32
CA THR A 162 -3.55 -14.59 -10.55
C THR A 162 -3.71 -13.11 -10.77
N LEU A 163 -2.60 -12.46 -11.13
CA LEU A 163 -2.57 -11.08 -11.58
C LEU A 163 -2.27 -11.05 -13.07
N THR A 164 -3.06 -10.31 -13.83
CA THR A 164 -2.85 -10.11 -15.26
C THR A 164 -2.63 -8.63 -15.54
N VAL A 165 -1.64 -8.31 -16.35
CA VAL A 165 -1.47 -6.99 -16.95
C VAL A 165 -1.58 -7.15 -18.45
N ASP A 166 -2.48 -6.41 -19.08
CA ASP A 166 -2.69 -6.40 -20.53
C ASP A 166 -2.42 -5.01 -21.09
N THR A 167 -1.59 -4.95 -22.12
CA THR A 167 -1.19 -3.73 -22.83
C THR A 167 -0.71 -4.13 -24.23
N LYS A 168 -0.34 -3.14 -25.05
CA LYS A 168 0.19 -3.42 -26.40
C LYS A 168 1.45 -4.28 -26.31
N PRO A 169 1.69 -5.20 -27.26
CA PRO A 169 2.73 -6.22 -27.15
C PRO A 169 4.14 -5.73 -26.83
N SER A 170 4.53 -4.53 -27.28
CA SER A 170 5.87 -3.99 -27.03
C SER A 170 5.95 -3.06 -25.81
N THR A 171 4.81 -2.68 -25.23
CA THR A 171 4.75 -1.66 -24.17
C THR A 171 5.33 -2.21 -22.88
N GLN A 172 6.42 -1.61 -22.41
CA GLN A 172 7.16 -2.03 -21.21
C GLN A 172 6.59 -1.46 -19.92
N TYR A 173 6.67 -2.25 -18.84
CA TYR A 173 6.25 -1.88 -17.49
C TYR A 173 6.94 -2.73 -16.43
N THR A 174 6.85 -2.29 -15.17
CA THR A 174 7.19 -3.11 -14.01
C THR A 174 5.99 -3.22 -13.07
N VAL A 175 5.75 -4.42 -12.57
CA VAL A 175 4.77 -4.73 -11.53
C VAL A 175 5.52 -4.96 -10.23
N TRP A 176 5.08 -4.29 -9.17
CA TRP A 176 5.37 -4.69 -7.80
C TRP A 176 4.05 -5.16 -7.17
N ALA A 177 4.03 -6.33 -6.55
CA ALA A 177 2.86 -6.83 -5.85
C ALA A 177 3.26 -7.49 -4.53
N SER A 178 2.46 -7.37 -3.49
CA SER A 178 2.71 -8.03 -2.21
C SER A 178 1.40 -8.51 -1.63
N TRP A 179 1.44 -9.67 -0.96
CA TRP A 179 0.37 -10.01 -0.03
C TRP A 179 0.30 -8.94 1.05
N ALA A 180 -0.91 -8.66 1.48
CA ALA A 180 -1.15 -7.65 2.47
C ALA A 180 -2.39 -7.97 3.30
N ASN A 181 -2.51 -7.29 4.43
CA ASN A 181 -3.78 -7.02 5.05
C ASN A 181 -3.91 -5.52 5.34
N GLU A 182 -5.14 -5.05 5.33
CA GLU A 182 -5.48 -3.74 5.91
C GLU A 182 -5.86 -3.99 7.37
N ASP A 183 -5.37 -3.15 8.27
CA ASP A 183 -5.88 -3.15 9.64
C ASP A 183 -7.41 -3.03 9.60
N ALA A 184 -8.10 -3.85 10.40
CA ALA A 184 -9.55 -3.78 10.46
C ALA A 184 -9.98 -2.35 10.82
N ILE A 185 -10.92 -1.80 10.04
CA ILE A 185 -11.55 -0.52 10.36
C ILE A 185 -12.20 -0.68 11.73
N PRO A 186 -11.88 0.18 12.71
CA PRO A 186 -12.47 0.07 14.03
C PRO A 186 -13.99 0.19 13.94
N GLU A 187 -14.69 -0.59 14.76
CA GLU A 187 -16.10 -0.32 15.01
C GLU A 187 -16.27 1.09 15.61
N LYS A 188 -17.48 1.65 15.47
CA LYS A 188 -17.81 2.93 16.09
C LYS A 188 -17.53 2.89 17.60
N SER A 189 -16.98 3.98 18.14
CA SER A 189 -16.67 4.07 19.55
C SER A 189 -17.95 4.01 20.40
N SER A 190 -17.81 3.57 21.65
CA SER A 190 -18.96 3.52 22.58
C SER A 190 -19.63 4.88 22.79
N ALA A 191 -18.86 5.98 22.70
CA ALA A 191 -19.39 7.34 22.74
C ALA A 191 -20.23 7.63 21.49
N GLN A 192 -19.71 7.35 20.30
CA GLN A 192 -20.44 7.51 19.04
C GLN A 192 -21.73 6.66 19.02
N ALA A 193 -21.67 5.42 19.54
CA ALA A 193 -22.84 4.55 19.67
C ALA A 193 -23.92 5.13 20.61
N ALA A 194 -23.51 5.79 21.70
CA ALA A 194 -24.43 6.42 22.65
C ALA A 194 -25.10 7.66 22.05
N GLU A 195 -24.34 8.49 21.32
CA GLU A 195 -24.82 9.70 20.63
C GLU A 195 -25.83 9.39 19.50
N LEU A 196 -25.84 8.15 19.01
CA LEU A 196 -26.78 7.67 17.99
C LEU A 196 -27.97 6.88 18.57
N ALA A 197 -27.97 6.61 19.87
CA ALA A 197 -28.89 5.64 20.48
C ALA A 197 -30.36 6.09 20.44
N ASP A 198 -30.61 7.40 20.44
CA ASP A 198 -31.96 7.97 20.35
C ASP A 198 -32.35 8.37 18.90
N GLY A 199 -31.46 8.12 17.93
CA GLY A 199 -31.66 8.43 16.52
C GLY A 199 -31.59 9.90 16.17
N ARG A 200 -31.02 10.76 17.04
CA ARG A 200 -30.86 12.19 16.74
C ARG A 200 -29.54 12.72 17.30
N VAL A 201 -28.68 13.20 16.42
CA VAL A 201 -27.45 13.91 16.81
C VAL A 201 -27.76 15.38 17.15
N THR A 202 -27.33 15.83 18.33
CA THR A 202 -27.35 17.23 18.74
C THR A 202 -26.05 17.96 18.36
N GLN A 203 -26.07 19.30 18.39
CA GLN A 203 -24.88 20.09 18.04
C GLN A 203 -23.71 19.85 19.01
N ASP A 204 -24.01 19.60 20.29
CA ASP A 204 -23.00 19.31 21.30
C ASP A 204 -22.35 17.94 21.04
N GLU A 205 -23.14 16.94 20.67
CA GLU A 205 -22.65 15.60 20.31
C GLU A 205 -21.83 15.64 19.01
N TYR A 206 -22.28 16.39 18.00
CA TYR A 206 -21.54 16.59 16.76
C TYR A 206 -20.16 17.22 17.01
N ASN A 207 -20.10 18.27 17.84
CA ASN A 207 -18.84 18.91 18.22
C ASN A 207 -17.96 17.99 19.08
N ALA A 208 -18.55 17.26 20.03
CA ALA A 208 -17.82 16.33 20.89
C ALA A 208 -17.22 15.16 20.10
N ALA A 209 -17.95 14.62 19.13
CA ALA A 209 -17.47 13.59 18.21
C ALA A 209 -16.33 14.12 17.33
N PHE A 210 -16.47 15.34 16.80
CA PHE A 210 -15.38 15.98 16.07
C PHE A 210 -14.13 16.19 16.93
N ASP A 211 -14.28 16.60 18.20
CA ASP A 211 -13.16 16.74 19.14
C ASP A 211 -12.42 15.42 19.38
N ARG A 212 -13.14 14.30 19.46
CA ARG A 212 -12.54 12.96 19.59
C ARG A 212 -11.78 12.58 18.32
N TYR A 213 -12.35 12.86 17.14
CA TYR A 213 -11.67 12.64 15.86
C TYR A 213 -10.40 13.49 15.74
N ASP A 214 -10.46 14.79 16.01
CA ASP A 214 -9.29 15.69 15.98
C ASP A 214 -8.21 15.23 16.98
N SER A 215 -8.60 14.82 18.19
CA SER A 215 -7.68 14.26 19.18
C SER A 215 -7.03 12.96 18.73
N CYS A 216 -7.79 12.06 18.08
CA CYS A 216 -7.27 10.83 17.51
C CYS A 216 -6.22 11.13 16.42
N MET A 217 -6.54 12.05 15.50
CA MET A 217 -5.64 12.49 14.43
C MET A 217 -4.37 13.15 14.97
N ALA A 218 -4.47 13.95 16.03
CA ALA A 218 -3.31 14.55 16.68
C ALA A 218 -2.37 13.49 17.29
N LYS A 219 -2.91 12.42 17.89
CA LYS A 219 -2.13 11.32 18.49
C LYS A 219 -1.37 10.51 17.45
N THR A 220 -1.89 10.38 16.23
CA THR A 220 -1.23 9.69 15.12
C THR A 220 -0.21 10.59 14.39
N GLY A 221 -0.06 11.86 14.81
CA GLY A 221 0.84 12.82 14.18
C GLY A 221 0.29 13.43 12.89
N MET A 222 -0.99 13.23 12.61
CA MET A 222 -1.70 13.67 11.40
C MET A 222 -2.79 14.68 11.74
N ALA A 223 -2.47 15.68 12.56
CA ALA A 223 -3.42 16.70 12.99
C ALA A 223 -4.19 17.34 11.81
N LEU A 224 -5.48 17.60 12.02
CA LEU A 224 -6.33 18.27 11.05
C LEU A 224 -5.88 19.72 10.84
N ILE A 225 -6.13 20.25 9.65
CA ILE A 225 -5.80 21.64 9.29
C ILE A 225 -7.04 22.39 8.80
N GLY A 226 -7.03 23.71 8.95
CA GLY A 226 -8.10 24.58 8.44
C GLY A 226 -9.47 24.31 9.09
N ILE A 227 -9.50 23.93 10.37
CA ILE A 227 -10.74 23.66 11.09
C ILE A 227 -11.56 24.94 11.21
N ASP A 228 -12.76 24.95 10.62
CA ASP A 228 -13.76 26.02 10.71
C ASP A 228 -15.08 25.44 11.25
N ARG A 229 -15.46 25.90 12.45
CA ARG A 229 -16.68 25.49 13.16
C ARG A 229 -17.77 26.57 13.14
N SER A 230 -17.62 27.61 12.32
CA SER A 230 -18.56 28.73 12.28
C SER A 230 -19.89 28.41 11.57
N GLY A 231 -19.89 27.38 10.72
CA GLY A 231 -21.08 26.89 10.03
C GLY A 231 -21.75 25.71 10.73
N THR A 232 -22.88 25.26 10.17
CA THR A 232 -23.61 24.06 10.64
C THR A 232 -22.79 22.79 10.48
N VAL A 233 -22.00 22.69 9.40
CA VAL A 233 -21.09 21.57 9.13
C VAL A 233 -19.65 22.04 9.38
N ILE A 234 -18.88 21.26 10.14
CA ILE A 234 -17.48 21.58 10.43
C ILE A 234 -16.66 21.34 9.17
N LYS A 235 -15.95 22.37 8.71
CA LYS A 235 -15.03 22.27 7.58
C LYS A 235 -13.63 22.02 8.09
N TYR A 236 -12.92 21.09 7.47
CA TYR A 236 -11.54 20.77 7.83
C TYR A 236 -10.86 20.13 6.62
N SER A 237 -9.54 19.94 6.72
CA SER A 237 -8.78 19.19 5.74
C SER A 237 -7.75 18.31 6.44
N THR A 238 -7.39 17.22 5.78
CA THR A 238 -6.29 16.33 6.17
C THR A 238 -5.08 16.61 5.28
N VAL A 239 -3.87 16.37 5.78
CA VAL A 239 -2.69 16.31 4.90
C VAL A 239 -2.82 15.10 3.98
N SER A 240 -2.29 15.16 2.75
CA SER A 240 -2.49 14.13 1.70
C SER A 240 -2.10 12.71 2.12
N GLU A 241 -1.13 12.59 3.03
CA GLU A 241 -0.66 11.31 3.59
C GLU A 241 -1.68 10.68 4.56
N ALA A 242 -2.57 11.47 5.16
CA ALA A 242 -3.50 11.01 6.18
C ALA A 242 -4.80 10.41 5.62
N VAL A 243 -5.15 10.72 4.37
CA VAL A 243 -6.44 10.38 3.73
C VAL A 243 -6.72 8.88 3.74
N TYR A 244 -5.68 8.05 3.68
CA TYR A 244 -5.85 6.65 3.34
C TYR A 244 -5.98 5.70 4.52
N SER A 245 -5.66 6.13 5.75
CA SER A 245 -5.49 5.14 6.82
C SER A 245 -5.82 5.65 8.23
N ALA A 246 -5.03 6.54 8.81
CA ALA A 246 -5.34 7.06 10.15
C ALA A 246 -6.54 8.01 10.12
N ALA A 247 -6.72 8.80 9.06
CA ALA A 247 -7.97 9.54 8.88
C ALA A 247 -9.14 8.58 8.82
N ARG A 248 -9.02 7.47 8.09
CA ARG A 248 -10.07 6.45 8.01
C ARG A 248 -10.34 5.82 9.38
N GLN A 249 -9.33 5.33 10.09
CA GLN A 249 -9.49 4.71 11.40
C GLN A 249 -10.11 5.67 12.43
N CYS A 250 -9.56 6.89 12.55
CA CYS A 250 -10.04 7.89 13.49
C CYS A 250 -11.44 8.40 13.11
N TYR A 251 -11.72 8.61 11.83
CA TYR A 251 -13.03 9.09 11.37
C TYR A 251 -14.10 8.02 11.59
N GLU A 252 -13.87 6.79 11.12
CA GLU A 252 -14.79 5.65 11.29
C GLU A 252 -15.06 5.37 12.78
N GLY A 253 -14.00 5.33 13.59
CA GLY A 253 -14.11 5.06 15.02
C GLY A 253 -14.78 6.17 15.83
N GLU A 254 -14.52 7.45 15.53
CA GLU A 254 -14.92 8.54 16.44
C GLU A 254 -16.00 9.47 15.92
N PHE A 255 -16.22 9.60 14.61
CA PHE A 255 -17.01 10.71 14.05
C PHE A 255 -17.95 10.37 12.89
N LYS A 256 -17.66 9.37 12.07
CA LYS A 256 -18.34 9.12 10.79
C LYS A 256 -19.86 9.05 10.87
N ASP A 257 -20.40 8.16 11.69
CA ASP A 257 -21.85 7.94 11.75
C ASP A 257 -22.56 9.17 12.34
N VAL A 258 -21.95 9.83 13.32
CA VAL A 258 -22.45 11.10 13.89
C VAL A 258 -22.43 12.22 12.86
N ASP A 259 -21.38 12.33 12.06
CA ASP A 259 -21.24 13.31 10.99
C ASP A 259 -22.24 13.07 9.85
N VAL A 260 -22.42 11.81 9.45
CA VAL A 260 -23.43 11.41 8.45
C VAL A 260 -24.84 11.78 8.93
N GLU A 261 -25.22 11.38 10.14
CA GLU A 261 -26.55 11.67 10.68
C GLU A 261 -26.79 13.18 10.86
N TRP A 262 -25.78 13.91 11.36
CA TRP A 262 -25.83 15.36 11.49
C TRP A 262 -26.03 16.05 10.14
N GLN A 263 -25.25 15.68 9.13
CA GLN A 263 -25.36 16.26 7.78
C GLN A 263 -26.71 15.92 7.15
N VAL A 264 -27.23 14.70 7.29
CA VAL A 264 -28.57 14.32 6.81
C VAL A 264 -29.66 15.17 7.48
N SER A 265 -29.59 15.34 8.80
CA SER A 265 -30.56 16.13 9.56
C SER A 265 -30.49 17.64 9.31
N ASN A 266 -29.36 18.14 8.78
CA ASN A 266 -29.10 19.57 8.60
C ASN A 266 -28.72 19.93 7.15
N GLN A 267 -29.15 19.15 6.15
CA GLN A 267 -28.95 19.53 4.75
C GLN A 267 -29.66 20.86 4.48
N ASP A 268 -28.93 21.81 3.88
CA ASP A 268 -29.54 23.00 3.30
C ASP A 268 -30.53 22.53 2.23
N SER A 269 -31.82 22.82 2.41
CA SER A 269 -32.75 22.78 1.28
C SER A 269 -32.26 23.79 0.24
N PRO A 270 -32.19 23.42 -1.05
CA PRO A 270 -31.64 24.28 -2.10
C PRO A 270 -32.36 25.63 -2.22
#